data_AF-A0A7S2JEN1-F1
#
_entry.id   AF-A0A7S2JEN1-F1
#
_cell.length_a   1.000
_cell.length_b   1.000
_cell.length_c   1.000
_cell.angle_alpha   90.00
_cell.angle_beta   90.00
_cell.angle_gamma   90.00
#
_symmetry.space_group_name_H-M   'P 1'
#
loop_
_entity.id
_entity.type
_entity.pdbx_description
1 polymer ?
#
loop_
_entity_poly.entity_id
_entity_poly.type
_entity_poly.pdbx_seq_one_letter_code
_entity_poly.pdbx_strand_id
1 'polypeptide(L)'
;AAAVGTELEDRSLDELQFVVTHYAGPVRYTALSWLEKNRGKLRGELSAVLSASRCPLTLALFPSAENIDVAMSSKLATGTAETMPSAARLMTVGGTFRSSLKHLAATILQS
;
A
#
# COMPACT_ATOMS: atom_id res chain seq x y z
N ALA A 1 -33.37 26.75 -27.94
CA ALA A 1 -33.60 25.52 -28.72
C ALA A 1 -32.37 24.65 -28.59
N ALA A 2 -32.58 23.40 -28.18
CA ALA A 2 -31.65 22.26 -28.13
C ALA A 2 -30.41 22.36 -27.22
N ALA A 3 -30.50 21.60 -26.13
CA ALA A 3 -29.40 21.19 -25.27
C ALA A 3 -28.46 20.23 -26.00
N VAL A 4 -27.15 20.52 -25.97
CA VAL A 4 -26.07 19.56 -26.21
C VAL A 4 -25.69 19.07 -24.80
N GLY A 5 -26.37 18.06 -24.27
CA GLY A 5 -26.21 16.68 -24.74
C GLY A 5 -25.03 16.10 -23.97
N THR A 6 -25.27 15.76 -22.70
CA THR A 6 -24.38 14.92 -21.89
C THR A 6 -24.26 13.58 -22.58
N GLU A 7 -23.29 13.41 -23.46
CA GLU A 7 -22.90 12.09 -23.96
C GLU A 7 -22.16 11.37 -22.83
N LEU A 8 -22.98 10.83 -21.92
CA LEU A 8 -22.70 9.57 -21.28
C LEU A 8 -22.55 8.56 -22.42
N GLU A 9 -21.36 8.47 -22.99
CA GLU A 9 -20.95 7.26 -23.67
C GLU A 9 -21.00 6.16 -22.60
N ASP A 10 -22.18 5.54 -22.49
CA ASP A 10 -22.42 4.27 -21.82
C ASP A 10 -21.71 3.17 -22.60
N ARG A 11 -20.39 3.33 -22.71
CA ARG A 11 -19.47 2.25 -23.07
C ARG A 11 -19.49 1.35 -21.86
N SER A 12 -20.46 0.43 -21.91
CA SER A 12 -20.63 -0.73 -21.03
C SER A 12 -19.34 -0.97 -20.28
N LEU A 13 -19.36 -0.69 -18.99
CA LEU A 13 -18.21 -0.95 -18.13
C LEU A 13 -17.95 -2.45 -18.19
N ASP A 14 -16.72 -2.84 -18.49
CA ASP A 14 -16.29 -4.22 -18.28
C ASP A 14 -16.49 -4.59 -16.80
N GLU A 15 -16.61 -5.89 -16.49
CA GLU A 15 -16.88 -6.42 -15.14
C GLU A 15 -15.92 -5.88 -14.05
N LEU A 16 -14.71 -5.46 -14.44
CA LEU A 16 -13.69 -4.90 -13.55
C LEU A 16 -13.60 -3.37 -13.55
N GLN A 17 -14.52 -2.65 -14.20
CA GLN A 17 -14.48 -1.19 -14.31
C GLN A 17 -15.60 -0.53 -13.53
N PHE A 18 -15.29 0.60 -12.89
CA PHE A 18 -16.27 1.38 -12.13
C PHE A 18 -15.88 2.85 -12.07
N VAL A 19 -16.82 3.73 -11.75
CA VAL A 19 -16.58 5.17 -11.63
C VAL A 19 -16.71 5.61 -10.18
N VAL A 20 -15.78 6.44 -9.72
CA VAL A 20 -15.84 7.10 -8.40
C VAL A 20 -16.00 8.59 -8.62
N THR A 21 -17.05 9.18 -8.04
CA THR A 21 -17.24 10.63 -8.03
C THR A 21 -16.32 11.25 -6.97
N HIS A 22 -15.26 11.92 -7.42
CA HIS A 22 -14.33 12.64 -6.58
C HIS A 22 -14.68 14.13 -6.54
N TYR A 23 -14.15 14.90 -5.58
CA TYR A 23 -14.42 16.35 -5.48
C TYR A 23 -14.03 17.12 -6.76
N ALA A 24 -13.09 16.56 -7.54
CA ALA A 24 -12.63 17.11 -8.82
C ALA A 24 -13.38 16.54 -10.04
N GLY A 25 -14.42 15.73 -9.84
CA GLY A 25 -15.21 15.10 -10.91
C GLY A 25 -15.17 13.56 -10.90
N PRO A 26 -15.90 12.92 -11.83
CA PRO A 26 -15.97 11.46 -11.95
C PRO A 26 -14.67 10.87 -12.52
N VAL A 27 -14.19 9.79 -11.90
CA VAL A 27 -12.97 9.08 -12.31
C VAL A 27 -13.30 7.61 -12.58
N ARG A 28 -13.02 7.13 -13.80
CA ARG A 28 -13.16 5.72 -14.19
C ARG A 28 -11.93 4.93 -13.75
N TYR A 29 -12.15 3.93 -12.90
CA TYR A 29 -11.14 2.97 -12.44
C TYR A 29 -11.29 1.63 -13.17
N THR A 30 -10.17 0.91 -13.26
CA THR A 30 -10.12 -0.47 -13.75
C THR A 30 -9.39 -1.32 -12.73
N ALA A 31 -10.02 -2.39 -12.25
CA ALA A 31 -9.52 -3.30 -11.22
C ALA A 31 -8.51 -4.36 -11.72
N LEU A 32 -8.17 -4.32 -13.01
CA LEU A 32 -7.17 -5.20 -13.61
C LEU A 32 -5.82 -5.11 -12.87
N SER A 33 -5.30 -6.28 -12.52
CA SER A 33 -4.03 -6.47 -11.80
C SER A 33 -3.91 -5.74 -10.45
N TRP A 34 -5.03 -5.35 -9.83
CA TRP A 34 -5.00 -4.72 -8.50
C TRP A 34 -4.38 -5.62 -7.44
N LEU A 35 -4.68 -6.91 -7.46
CA LEU A 35 -4.12 -7.86 -6.50
C LEU A 35 -2.60 -7.91 -6.61
N GLU A 36 -2.05 -7.99 -7.82
CA GLU A 36 -0.60 -8.01 -8.03
C GLU A 36 0.08 -6.73 -7.56
N LYS A 37 -0.52 -5.57 -7.86
CA LYS A 37 -0.04 -4.26 -7.39
C LYS A 37 -0.19 -4.06 -5.88
N ASN A 38 -1.15 -4.73 -5.25
CA ASN A 38 -1.46 -4.57 -3.83
C ASN A 38 -0.73 -5.58 -2.94
N ARG A 39 -0.14 -6.65 -3.52
CA ARG A 39 0.77 -7.56 -2.82
C ARG A 39 1.87 -6.75 -2.15
N GLY A 40 1.96 -6.85 -0.83
CA GLY A 40 3.06 -6.22 -0.11
C GLY A 40 4.17 -7.20 0.22
N LYS A 41 5.35 -6.60 0.40
CA LYS A 41 6.67 -7.22 0.59
C LYS A 41 7.17 -8.02 -0.62
N LEU A 42 8.49 -7.96 -0.81
CA LEU A 42 9.20 -8.87 -1.70
C LEU A 42 9.04 -10.31 -1.19
N ARG A 43 9.11 -11.29 -2.10
CA ARG A 43 9.16 -12.70 -1.71
C ARG A 43 10.37 -12.93 -0.78
N GLY A 44 10.20 -13.76 0.26
CA GLY A 44 11.25 -14.02 1.27
C GLY A 44 12.61 -14.40 0.66
N GLU A 45 12.59 -15.28 -0.34
CA GLU A 45 13.78 -15.70 -1.08
C GLU A 45 14.54 -14.52 -1.73
N LEU A 46 13.81 -13.58 -2.33
CA LEU A 46 14.41 -12.41 -2.97
C LEU A 46 15.01 -11.47 -1.93
N SER A 47 14.32 -11.26 -0.80
CA SER A 47 14.89 -10.46 0.29
C SER A 47 16.15 -11.07 0.86
N ALA A 48 16.21 -12.41 1.00
CA ALA A 48 17.39 -13.10 1.53
C ALA A 48 18.61 -12.97 0.61
N VAL A 49 18.40 -13.07 -0.71
CA VAL A 49 19.48 -12.87 -1.70
C VAL A 49 19.96 -11.41 -1.69
N LEU A 50 19.05 -10.45 -1.62
CA LEU A 50 19.40 -9.03 -1.61
C LEU A 50 20.17 -8.64 -0.34
N SER A 51 19.80 -9.20 0.82
CA SER A 51 20.52 -9.01 2.08
C SER A 51 21.86 -9.72 2.16
N ALA A 52 22.16 -10.63 1.22
CA ALA A 52 23.45 -11.31 1.10
C ALA A 52 24.32 -10.78 -0.06
N SER A 53 23.89 -9.69 -0.71
CA SER A 53 24.60 -9.10 -1.84
C SER A 53 26.01 -8.65 -1.46
N ARG A 54 26.98 -8.76 -2.38
CA ARG A 54 28.35 -8.24 -2.19
C ARG A 54 28.47 -6.75 -2.50
N CYS A 55 27.41 -6.13 -3.04
CA CYS A 55 27.34 -4.71 -3.32
C CYS A 55 26.98 -3.93 -2.04
N PRO A 56 27.84 -3.01 -1.55
CA PRO A 56 27.59 -2.27 -0.32
C PRO A 56 26.28 -1.48 -0.32
N LEU A 57 25.91 -0.89 -1.47
CA LEU A 57 24.65 -0.14 -1.60
C LEU A 57 23.43 -1.06 -1.44
N THR A 58 23.48 -2.27 -2.02
CA THR A 58 22.37 -3.23 -1.91
C THR A 58 22.19 -3.73 -0.49
N LEU A 59 23.29 -3.99 0.23
CA LEU A 59 23.23 -4.36 1.65
C LEU A 59 22.61 -3.26 2.51
N ALA A 60 22.95 -2.00 2.24
CA ALA A 60 22.39 -0.85 2.96
C ALA A 60 20.89 -0.66 2.69
N LEU A 61 20.42 -0.96 1.48
CA LEU A 61 19.00 -0.85 1.09
C LEU A 61 18.15 -2.02 1.57
N PHE A 62 18.75 -3.21 1.73
CA PHE A 62 18.06 -4.44 2.13
C PHE A 62 18.75 -5.08 3.34
N PRO A 63 18.69 -4.45 4.53
CA PRO A 63 19.27 -5.02 5.74
C PRO A 63 18.56 -6.33 6.12
N SER A 64 19.32 -7.31 6.61
CA SER A 64 18.79 -8.57 7.16
C SER A 64 17.77 -8.29 8.28
N ALA A 65 16.77 -9.16 8.45
CA ALA A 65 15.70 -8.97 9.44
C ALA A 65 16.21 -8.72 10.88
N GLU A 66 17.32 -9.37 11.25
CA GLU A 66 18.07 -9.14 12.50
C GLU A 66 18.60 -7.70 12.68
N ASN A 67 18.90 -6.98 11.60
CA ASN A 67 19.31 -5.58 11.60
C ASN A 67 18.13 -4.59 11.54
N ILE A 68 16.95 -5.05 11.14
CA ILE A 68 15.74 -4.22 11.07
C ILE A 68 15.22 -3.91 12.48
N ASP A 69 15.29 -4.87 13.40
CA ASP A 69 14.87 -4.67 14.79
C ASP A 69 15.73 -3.60 15.49
N VAL A 70 17.03 -3.54 15.18
CA VAL A 70 17.93 -2.51 15.74
C VAL A 70 17.62 -1.12 15.18
N ALA A 71 17.19 -1.01 13.92
CA ALA A 71 16.82 0.27 13.30
C ALA A 71 15.41 0.75 13.68
N MET A 72 14.43 -0.16 13.85
CA MET A 72 13.05 0.17 14.21
C MET A 72 12.82 0.27 15.73
N SER A 73 13.68 -0.32 16.58
CA SER A 73 13.56 -0.23 18.04
C SER A 73 13.81 1.18 18.60
N SER A 74 14.10 2.18 17.77
CA SER A 74 14.19 3.59 18.20
C SER A 74 12.86 4.35 18.19
N LYS A 75 11.76 3.80 17.63
CA LYS A 75 10.42 4.42 17.78
C LYS A 75 9.29 3.39 17.89
N LEU A 76 8.71 3.38 19.09
CA LEU A 76 7.35 2.95 19.44
C LEU A 76 7.16 1.46 19.79
N ALA A 77 7.66 1.09 20.99
CA ALA A 77 7.13 -0.04 21.75
C ALA A 77 6.13 0.47 22.80
N THR A 78 4.83 0.56 22.44
CA THR A 78 3.75 0.47 23.44
C THR A 78 2.48 -0.06 22.75
N GLY A 79 2.05 -1.25 23.13
CA GLY A 79 0.77 -1.82 22.68
C GLY A 79 0.73 -3.33 22.78
N THR A 80 0.54 -3.85 23.99
CA THR A 80 0.17 -5.25 24.25
C THR A 80 -1.20 -5.54 23.65
N ALA A 81 -1.25 -6.41 22.65
CA ALA A 81 -2.49 -7.03 22.19
C ALA A 81 -2.21 -8.49 21.84
N GLU A 82 -2.44 -9.34 22.84
CA GLU A 82 -2.77 -10.75 22.69
C GLU A 82 -3.81 -10.92 21.56
N THR A 83 -3.67 -11.94 20.68
CA THR A 83 -4.75 -12.69 19.97
C THR A 83 -4.28 -13.26 18.62
N MET A 84 -4.20 -14.60 18.59
CA MET A 84 -4.34 -15.55 17.47
C MET A 84 -3.14 -15.86 16.53
N PRO A 85 -2.98 -17.15 16.12
CA PRO A 85 -1.99 -17.59 15.14
C PRO A 85 -2.53 -17.28 13.74
N SER A 86 -2.42 -16.02 13.34
CA SER A 86 -2.88 -15.57 12.02
C SER A 86 -1.78 -15.85 11.01
N ALA A 87 -2.01 -16.82 10.12
CA ALA A 87 -1.22 -17.05 8.90
C ALA A 87 -0.75 -15.68 8.37
N ALA A 88 0.56 -15.45 8.50
CA ALA A 88 1.29 -14.20 8.32
C ALA A 88 0.41 -13.05 7.82
N ARG A 89 0.04 -12.13 8.71
CA ARG A 89 -0.67 -10.88 8.42
C ARG A 89 -0.08 -10.29 7.12
N LEU A 90 -0.71 -10.55 5.97
CA LEU A 90 -0.17 -10.16 4.67
C LEU A 90 -0.19 -8.64 4.64
N MET A 91 0.96 -8.03 4.89
CA MET A 91 1.10 -6.60 4.76
C MET A 91 0.81 -6.27 3.31
N THR A 92 -0.25 -5.52 3.05
CA THR A 92 -0.61 -5.05 1.73
C THR A 92 -0.13 -3.62 1.55
N VAL A 93 0.13 -3.21 0.31
CA VAL A 93 0.49 -1.81 0.01
C VAL A 93 -0.59 -0.85 0.52
N GLY A 94 -1.87 -1.19 0.30
CA GLY A 94 -3.00 -0.40 0.80
C GLY A 94 -3.09 -0.34 2.32
N GLY A 95 -2.76 -1.43 3.02
CA GLY A 95 -2.70 -1.45 4.49
C GLY A 95 -1.63 -0.50 5.04
N THR A 96 -0.42 -0.58 4.50
CA THR A 96 0.70 0.30 4.89
C THR A 96 0.38 1.77 4.61
N PHE A 97 -0.15 2.07 3.42
CA PHE A 97 -0.53 3.42 3.02
C PHE A 97 -1.59 4.02 3.96
N ARG A 98 -2.62 3.25 4.33
CA ARG A 98 -3.63 3.71 5.30
C ARG A 98 -3.01 3.98 6.67
N SER A 99 -2.06 3.16 7.10
CA SER A 99 -1.37 3.37 8.38
C SER A 99 -0.54 4.66 8.37
N SER A 100 0.24 4.91 7.31
CA SER A 100 1.02 6.14 7.18
C SER A 100 0.12 7.38 7.05
N LEU A 101 -0.99 7.28 6.31
CA LEU A 101 -1.95 8.37 6.14
C LEU A 101 -2.63 8.74 7.45
N LYS A 102 -2.97 7.77 8.31
CA LYS A 102 -3.49 8.02 9.66
C LYS A 102 -2.49 8.81 10.51
N HIS A 103 -1.21 8.44 10.51
CA HIS A 103 -0.19 9.18 11.24
C HIS A 103 -0.05 10.61 10.73
N LEU A 104 0.02 10.79 9.41
CA LEU A 104 0.12 12.12 8.81
C LEU A 104 -1.08 13.00 9.14
N ALA A 105 -2.30 12.47 9.02
CA ALA A 105 -3.51 13.20 9.36
C ALA A 105 -3.54 13.62 10.83
N ALA A 106 -3.11 12.74 11.74
CA ALA A 106 -3.01 13.08 13.16
C ALA A 106 -2.01 14.23 13.41
N THR A 107 -0.87 14.25 12.71
CA THR A 107 0.11 15.34 12.84
C THR A 107 -0.44 16.67 12.34
N ILE A 108 -1.12 16.68 11.19
CA ILE A 108 -1.65 17.93 10.59
C ILE A 108 -2.82 18.49 11.41
N LEU A 109 -3.60 17.64 12.07
CA LEU A 109 -4.75 18.07 12.89
C LEU A 109 -4.36 18.50 14.31
N GLN A 110 -3.13 18.24 14.75
CA GLN A 110 -2.61 18.62 16.07
C GLN A 110 -1.76 19.89 16.06
N SER A 111 -1.44 20.44 14.88
CA SER A 111 -0.74 21.73 14.69
C SER A 111 -1.72 22.87 14.47
#